data_AF-A0AA46PRT6-F1
#
_entry.id   AF-A0AA46PRT6-F1
#
_cell.length_a   1.000
_cell.length_b   1.000
_cell.length_c   1.000
_cell.angle_alpha   90.00
_cell.angle_beta   90.00
_cell.angle_gamma   90.00
#
_symmetry.space_group_name_H-M   'P 1'
#
loop_
_entity.id
_entity.type
_entity.pdbx_description
1 polymer ?
#
loop_
_entity_poly.entity_id
_entity_poly.type
_entity_poly.pdbx_seq_one_letter_code
_entity_poly.pdbx_strand_id
1 'polypeptide(L)'
;MGRKFERNLLRSLFIFGIGAFFHLVRKPPIKDWLIVFFLKSYIATFLDNLLVRKGYLKYPVNLFKTFDVSVLFSYIIFPVTCVYFNQQTRNSGLWGILLKSLIFSVPSAIAEHFLEKHTQLIKYKKSWNSYYSFISILATFLVTRGIMGVISKSSEKQKNPAPKP
;
A
#
# COMPACT_ATOMS: atom_id res chain seq x y z
N MET A 1 15.27 4.35 26.34
CA MET A 1 14.91 5.56 25.56
C MET A 1 14.09 5.31 24.27
N GLY A 2 14.02 4.09 23.69
CA GLY A 2 13.49 3.87 22.32
C GLY A 2 11.99 4.10 22.04
N ARG A 3 11.07 3.72 22.95
CA ARG A 3 9.62 3.74 22.66
C ARG A 3 9.03 5.14 22.39
N LYS A 4 9.58 6.20 22.99
CA LYS A 4 9.05 7.57 22.83
C LYS A 4 9.42 8.13 21.44
N PHE A 5 10.66 7.90 21.00
CA PHE A 5 11.11 8.26 19.65
C PHE A 5 10.29 7.53 18.59
N GLU A 6 10.15 6.21 18.70
CA GLU A 6 9.39 5.38 17.75
C GLU A 6 7.93 5.80 17.66
N ARG A 7 7.30 6.12 18.79
CA ARG A 7 5.93 6.62 18.81
C ARG A 7 5.81 7.98 18.14
N ASN A 8 6.80 8.87 18.33
CA ASN A 8 6.82 10.17 17.66
C ASN A 8 7.05 10.03 16.15
N LEU A 9 7.98 9.17 15.73
CA LEU A 9 8.21 8.84 14.33
C LEU A 9 6.93 8.31 13.68
N LEU A 10 6.28 7.35 14.35
CA LEU A 10 5.07 6.71 13.84
C LEU A 10 3.89 7.69 13.76
N ARG A 11 3.76 8.64 14.71
CA ARG A 11 2.80 9.76 14.61
C ARG A 11 3.11 10.71 13.46
N SER A 12 4.39 11.06 13.27
CA SER A 12 4.83 11.93 12.18
C SER A 12 4.51 11.33 10.81
N LEU A 13 4.86 10.05 10.61
CA LEU A 13 4.52 9.30 9.39
C LEU A 13 3.01 9.20 9.16
N PHE A 14 2.23 9.05 10.23
CA PHE A 14 0.77 9.02 10.15
C PHE A 14 0.18 10.35 9.67
N ILE A 15 0.62 11.46 10.27
CA ILE A 15 0.19 12.81 9.87
C ILE A 15 0.61 13.10 8.42
N PHE A 16 1.85 12.78 8.06
CA PHE A 16 2.35 12.91 6.69
C PHE A 16 1.51 12.09 5.71
N GLY A 17 1.22 10.83 6.04
CA GLY A 17 0.41 9.96 5.20
C GLY A 17 -1.02 10.44 5.03
N ILE A 18 -1.65 10.99 6.08
CA ILE A 18 -2.97 11.65 5.97
C ILE A 18 -2.91 12.87 5.06
N GLY A 19 -1.90 13.73 5.22
CA GLY A 19 -1.71 14.89 4.34
C GLY A 19 -1.54 14.48 2.88
N ALA A 20 -0.72 13.47 2.63
CA ALA A 20 -0.50 12.90 1.29
C ALA A 20 -1.78 12.28 0.71
N PHE A 21 -2.58 11.58 1.53
CA PHE A 21 -3.87 11.03 1.11
C PHE A 21 -4.80 12.14 0.57
N PHE A 22 -5.03 13.20 1.36
CA PHE A 22 -5.89 14.30 0.95
C PHE A 22 -5.35 15.02 -0.30
N HIS A 23 -4.04 15.17 -0.41
CA HIS A 23 -3.42 15.77 -1.59
C HIS A 23 -3.63 14.91 -2.85
N LEU A 24 -3.42 13.59 -2.76
CA LEU A 24 -3.52 12.69 -3.91
C LEU A 24 -4.96 12.47 -4.37
N VAL A 25 -5.90 12.28 -3.43
CA VAL A 25 -7.31 11.96 -3.76
C VAL A 25 -8.01 13.12 -4.45
N ARG A 26 -7.59 14.38 -4.21
CA ARG A 26 -8.16 15.57 -4.88
C ARG A 26 -8.00 15.57 -6.40
N LYS A 27 -7.12 14.75 -6.97
CA LYS A 27 -6.95 14.67 -8.43
C LYS A 27 -8.15 13.95 -9.08
N PRO A 28 -8.76 14.48 -10.15
CA PRO A 28 -9.85 13.78 -10.82
C PRO A 28 -9.35 12.52 -11.58
N PRO A 29 -10.15 11.44 -11.64
CA PRO A 29 -11.42 11.23 -10.94
C PRO A 29 -11.20 10.73 -9.50
N ILE A 30 -11.85 11.39 -8.53
CA ILE A 30 -11.71 11.07 -7.09
C ILE A 30 -12.11 9.62 -6.79
N LYS A 31 -13.16 9.13 -7.45
CA LYS A 31 -13.73 7.78 -7.23
C LYS A 31 -12.68 6.69 -7.44
N ASP A 32 -11.91 6.77 -8.51
CA ASP A 32 -10.90 5.77 -8.85
C ASP A 32 -9.81 5.69 -7.77
N TRP A 33 -9.36 6.84 -7.26
CA TRP A 33 -8.32 6.89 -6.22
C TRP A 33 -8.82 6.39 -4.88
N LEU A 34 -10.09 6.64 -4.54
CA LEU A 34 -10.72 6.05 -3.36
C LEU A 34 -10.81 4.53 -3.49
N ILE A 35 -11.20 4.01 -4.65
CA ILE A 35 -11.24 2.55 -4.90
C ILE A 35 -9.85 1.95 -4.73
N VAL A 36 -8.81 2.53 -5.34
CA VAL A 36 -7.42 2.08 -5.17
C VAL A 36 -7.01 2.08 -3.70
N PHE A 37 -7.29 3.18 -2.99
CA PHE A 37 -6.94 3.32 -1.58
C PHE A 37 -7.58 2.23 -0.72
N PHE A 38 -8.90 2.07 -0.81
CA PHE A 38 -9.63 1.07 -0.01
C PHE A 38 -9.26 -0.36 -0.39
N LEU A 39 -9.14 -0.66 -1.69
CA LEU A 39 -8.74 -1.99 -2.17
C LEU A 39 -7.34 -2.35 -1.66
N LYS A 40 -6.39 -1.43 -1.80
CA LYS A 40 -5.03 -1.67 -1.31
C LYS A 40 -5.00 -1.81 0.21
N SER A 41 -5.78 -1.02 0.93
CA SER A 41 -5.87 -1.11 2.39
C SER A 41 -6.42 -2.45 2.85
N TYR A 42 -7.46 -2.93 2.18
CA TYR A 42 -8.04 -4.26 2.43
C TYR A 42 -7.00 -5.36 2.19
N ILE A 43 -6.33 -5.36 1.03
CA ILE A 43 -5.31 -6.37 0.69
C ILE A 43 -4.15 -6.32 1.70
N ALA A 44 -3.65 -5.14 2.05
CA ALA A 44 -2.56 -4.97 3.00
C ALA A 44 -2.93 -5.50 4.39
N THR A 45 -4.11 -5.11 4.89
CA THR A 45 -4.62 -5.57 6.19
C THR A 45 -4.81 -7.09 6.22
N PHE A 46 -5.33 -7.68 5.14
CA PHE A 46 -5.51 -9.12 5.03
C PHE A 46 -4.17 -9.86 5.09
N LEU A 47 -3.18 -9.41 4.31
CA LEU A 47 -1.83 -9.99 4.31
C LEU A 47 -1.15 -9.83 5.67
N ASP A 48 -1.23 -8.65 6.28
CA ASP A 48 -0.65 -8.39 7.60
C ASP A 48 -1.25 -9.30 8.66
N ASN A 49 -2.57 -9.45 8.71
CA ASN A 49 -3.23 -10.37 9.62
C ASN A 49 -2.74 -11.81 9.42
N LEU A 50 -2.63 -12.26 8.17
CA LEU A 50 -2.15 -13.60 7.85
C LEU A 50 -0.69 -13.81 8.31
N LEU A 51 0.18 -12.83 8.08
CA LEU A 51 1.59 -12.88 8.47
C LEU A 51 1.79 -12.80 9.99
N VAL A 52 1.03 -11.95 10.67
CA VAL A 52 1.04 -11.82 12.13
C VAL A 52 0.54 -13.11 12.79
N ARG A 53 -0.59 -13.66 12.33
CA ARG A 53 -1.15 -14.93 12.85
C ARG A 53 -0.21 -16.12 12.65
N LYS A 54 0.46 -16.18 11.49
CA LYS A 54 1.49 -17.22 11.24
C LYS A 54 2.81 -16.93 11.97
N GLY A 55 2.94 -15.79 12.65
CA GLY A 55 4.12 -15.41 13.42
C GLY A 55 5.34 -15.03 12.58
N TYR A 56 5.15 -14.67 11.31
CA TYR A 56 6.20 -14.16 10.42
C TYR A 56 6.50 -12.69 10.69
N LEU A 57 5.52 -11.95 11.22
CA LEU A 57 5.62 -10.52 11.43
C LEU A 57 5.07 -10.13 12.80
N LYS A 58 5.70 -9.15 13.43
CA LYS A 58 5.24 -8.57 14.70
C LYS A 58 5.37 -7.05 14.64
N TYR A 59 4.38 -6.36 15.22
CA TYR A 59 4.36 -4.91 15.34
C TYR A 59 4.44 -4.50 16.83
N PRO A 60 5.64 -4.42 17.43
CA PRO A 60 5.79 -4.11 18.87
C PRO A 60 5.26 -2.74 19.29
N VAL A 61 5.31 -1.76 18.38
CA VAL A 61 4.81 -0.40 18.61
C VAL A 61 3.74 -0.07 17.59
N ASN A 62 2.48 -0.01 18.04
CA ASN A 62 1.33 0.41 17.24
C ASN A 62 0.73 1.73 17.76
N LEU A 63 0.13 2.52 16.86
CA LEU A 63 -0.70 3.69 17.21
C LEU A 63 -1.89 3.28 18.09
N PHE A 64 -2.55 2.20 17.68
CA PHE A 64 -3.77 1.70 18.28
C PHE A 64 -3.48 0.30 18.83
N LYS A 65 -3.64 0.13 20.15
CA LYS A 65 -3.36 -1.15 20.81
C LYS A 65 -4.39 -2.25 20.50
N THR A 66 -5.55 -1.87 19.96
CA THR A 66 -6.66 -2.78 19.63
C THR A 66 -6.39 -3.61 18.38
N PHE A 67 -5.45 -3.18 17.53
CA PHE A 67 -5.15 -3.87 16.27
C PHE A 67 -3.81 -4.61 16.37
N ASP A 68 -3.83 -5.88 15.95
CA ASP A 68 -2.63 -6.71 15.84
C ASP A 68 -1.77 -6.34 14.63
N VAL A 69 -2.35 -5.61 13.67
CA VAL A 69 -1.68 -5.09 12.48
C VAL A 69 -1.28 -3.63 12.65
N SER A 70 -0.28 -3.17 11.89
CA SER A 70 0.12 -1.76 11.94
C SER A 70 -0.81 -0.87 11.13
N VAL A 71 -1.66 -0.12 11.83
CA VAL A 71 -2.60 0.81 11.21
C VAL A 71 -1.90 1.81 10.27
N LEU A 72 -0.69 2.25 10.62
CA LEU A 72 0.09 3.15 9.78
C LEU A 72 0.42 2.52 8.42
N PHE A 73 0.92 1.29 8.40
CA PHE A 73 1.34 0.65 7.14
C PHE A 73 0.14 0.15 6.35
N SER A 74 -0.77 -0.59 6.99
CA SER A 74 -1.88 -1.26 6.31
C SER A 74 -2.97 -0.30 5.81
N TYR A 75 -3.19 0.83 6.48
CA TYR A 75 -4.28 1.76 6.16
C TYR A 75 -3.83 3.11 5.62
N ILE A 76 -2.57 3.51 5.80
CA ILE A 76 -2.11 4.83 5.37
C ILE A 76 -0.98 4.72 4.35
N ILE A 77 0.22 4.28 4.75
CA ILE A 77 1.42 4.34 3.91
C ILE A 77 1.24 3.48 2.64
N PHE A 78 0.90 2.20 2.76
CA PHE A 78 0.77 1.34 1.59
C PHE A 78 -0.36 1.75 0.64
N PRO A 79 -1.58 2.08 1.12
CA PRO A 79 -2.64 2.62 0.27
C PRO A 79 -2.28 3.92 -0.44
N VAL A 80 -1.71 4.91 0.27
CA VAL A 80 -1.31 6.20 -0.30
C VAL A 80 -0.27 6.03 -1.40
N THR A 81 0.78 5.23 -1.14
CA THR A 81 1.81 4.93 -2.15
C THR A 81 1.21 4.22 -3.36
N CYS A 82 0.23 3.32 -3.16
CA CYS A 82 -0.43 2.63 -4.26
C CYS A 82 -1.33 3.56 -5.09
N VAL A 83 -2.01 4.52 -4.46
CA VAL A 83 -2.75 5.58 -5.17
C VAL A 83 -1.78 6.37 -6.04
N TYR A 84 -0.63 6.78 -5.51
CA TYR A 84 0.36 7.53 -6.27
C TYR A 84 0.90 6.72 -7.45
N PHE A 85 1.21 5.44 -7.25
CA PHE A 85 1.61 4.51 -8.31
C PHE A 85 0.54 4.38 -9.40
N ASN A 86 -0.73 4.21 -9.04
CA ASN A 86 -1.84 4.10 -10.01
C ASN A 86 -2.05 5.40 -10.80
N GLN A 87 -1.89 6.56 -10.16
CA GLN A 87 -1.91 7.85 -10.84
C GLN A 87 -0.79 7.96 -11.88
N GLN A 88 0.44 7.60 -11.50
CA GLN A 88 1.59 7.64 -12.41
C GLN A 88 1.51 6.63 -13.55
N THR A 89 0.80 5.53 -13.36
CA THR A 89 0.64 4.45 -14.36
C THR A 89 -0.68 4.49 -15.11
N ARG A 90 -1.50 5.52 -14.93
CA ARG A 90 -2.82 5.65 -15.57
C ARG A 90 -2.73 5.50 -17.09
N ASN A 91 -1.79 6.23 -17.70
CA ASN A 91 -1.60 6.28 -19.16
C ASN A 91 -0.39 5.45 -19.62
N SER A 92 0.18 4.61 -18.75
CA SER A 92 1.35 3.80 -19.09
C SER A 92 0.93 2.46 -19.72
N GLY A 93 1.68 2.02 -20.74
CA GLY A 93 1.57 0.65 -21.25
C GLY A 93 2.12 -0.38 -20.25
N LEU A 94 1.96 -1.68 -20.56
CA LEU A 94 2.35 -2.78 -19.65
C LEU A 94 3.79 -2.68 -19.16
N TRP A 95 4.74 -2.40 -20.05
CA TRP A 95 6.15 -2.19 -19.68
C TRP A 95 6.36 -1.02 -18.72
N GLY A 96 5.65 0.10 -18.95
CA GLY A 96 5.70 1.26 -18.06
C GLY A 96 5.10 0.97 -16.69
N ILE A 97 4.06 0.12 -16.62
CA ILE A 97 3.47 -0.34 -15.36
C ILE A 97 4.47 -1.20 -14.58
N LEU A 98 5.12 -2.16 -15.24
CA LEU A 98 6.11 -3.05 -14.61
C LEU A 98 7.35 -2.29 -14.14
N LEU A 99 7.87 -1.36 -14.94
CA LEU A 99 9.03 -0.56 -14.55
C LEU A 99 8.69 0.34 -13.36
N LYS A 100 7.55 1.03 -13.41
CA LYS A 100 7.11 1.88 -12.30
C LYS A 100 6.78 1.05 -11.05
N SER A 101 6.27 -0.17 -11.18
CA SER A 101 5.97 -0.98 -10.01
C SER A 101 7.25 -1.34 -9.26
N LEU A 102 8.35 -1.61 -9.97
CA LEU A 102 9.68 -1.79 -9.37
C LEU A 102 10.20 -0.50 -8.73
N ILE A 103 10.12 0.63 -9.43
CA ILE A 103 10.55 1.95 -8.90
C ILE A 103 9.82 2.30 -7.60
N PHE A 104 8.58 1.86 -7.43
CA PHE A 104 7.81 2.11 -6.21
C PHE A 104 7.99 1.01 -5.16
N SER A 105 8.13 -0.26 -5.54
CA SER A 105 8.28 -1.36 -4.59
C SER A 105 9.68 -1.44 -3.98
N VAL A 106 10.75 -1.11 -4.73
CA VAL A 106 12.13 -1.15 -4.22
C VAL A 106 12.33 -0.17 -3.06
N PRO A 107 12.03 1.15 -3.19
CA PRO A 107 12.19 2.08 -2.07
C PRO A 107 11.27 1.74 -0.90
N SER A 108 10.06 1.24 -1.17
CA SER A 108 9.13 0.81 -0.11
C SER A 108 9.72 -0.34 0.71
N ALA A 109 10.30 -1.34 0.06
CA ALA A 109 10.94 -2.48 0.74
C ALA A 109 12.23 -2.07 1.47
N ILE A 110 13.01 -1.15 0.90
CA ILE A 110 14.19 -0.58 1.58
C ILE A 110 13.76 0.18 2.83
N ALA A 111 12.72 1.01 2.74
CA ALA A 111 12.19 1.73 3.89
C ALA A 111 11.66 0.77 4.96
N GLU A 112 10.93 -0.28 4.58
CA GLU A 112 10.44 -1.30 5.51
C GLU A 112 11.61 -2.03 6.20
N HIS A 113 12.65 -2.40 5.44
CA HIS A 113 13.85 -3.01 5.99
C HIS A 113 14.59 -2.09 6.96
N PHE A 114 14.74 -0.82 6.61
CA PHE A 114 15.36 0.17 7.48
C PHE A 114 14.57 0.31 8.79
N LEU A 115 13.25 0.38 8.72
CA LEU A 115 12.40 0.42 9.91
C LEU A 115 12.51 -0.88 10.73
N GLU A 116 12.61 -2.04 10.10
CA GLU A 116 12.82 -3.31 10.79
C GLU A 116 14.14 -3.35 11.57
N LYS A 117 15.23 -2.85 10.97
CA LYS A 117 16.57 -2.84 11.57
C LYS A 117 16.76 -1.77 12.63
N HIS A 118 16.27 -0.56 12.38
CA HIS A 118 16.56 0.61 13.22
C HIS A 118 15.44 0.97 14.20
N THR A 119 14.27 0.32 14.09
CA THR A 119 13.12 0.61 14.98
C THR A 119 12.43 -0.66 15.47
N GLN A 120 11.51 -0.51 16.41
CA GLN A 120 10.58 -1.54 16.87
C GLN A 120 9.19 -1.38 16.22
N LEU A 121 9.10 -0.68 15.08
CA LEU A 121 7.84 -0.55 14.35
C LEU A 121 7.48 -1.86 13.65
N ILE A 122 8.46 -2.54 13.05
CA ILE A 122 8.29 -3.81 12.34
C ILE A 122 9.34 -4.79 12.83
N LYS A 123 8.95 -6.04 13.07
CA LYS A 123 9.90 -7.13 13.35
C LYS A 123 9.57 -8.35 12.51
N TYR A 124 10.53 -8.73 11.67
CA TYR A 124 10.48 -9.97 10.93
C TYR A 124 10.88 -11.15 11.82
N LYS A 125 10.25 -12.30 11.57
CA LYS A 125 10.47 -13.54 12.32
C LYS A 125 10.46 -14.75 11.40
N LYS A 126 10.93 -15.87 11.98
CA LYS A 126 11.06 -17.18 11.32
C LYS A 126 11.97 -17.08 10.10
N SER A 127 11.38 -16.92 8.92
CA SER A 127 12.10 -16.84 7.64
C SER A 127 11.63 -15.67 6.78
N TRP A 128 10.78 -14.79 7.33
CA TRP A 128 10.38 -13.58 6.63
C TRP A 128 11.56 -12.61 6.54
N ASN A 129 11.75 -12.02 5.38
CA ASN A 129 12.82 -11.08 5.10
C ASN A 129 12.32 -10.01 4.13
N SER A 130 13.16 -9.01 3.87
CA SER A 130 12.81 -7.89 3.01
C SER A 130 12.53 -8.28 1.56
N TYR A 131 13.05 -9.42 1.10
CA TYR A 131 12.75 -9.93 -0.24
C TYR A 131 11.28 -10.37 -0.33
N TYR A 132 10.77 -11.11 0.66
CA TYR A 132 9.35 -11.47 0.68
C TYR A 132 8.43 -10.24 0.82
N SER A 133 8.83 -9.25 1.64
CA SER A 133 8.12 -7.97 1.69
C SER A 133 8.13 -7.24 0.33
N PHE A 134 9.28 -7.18 -0.34
CA PHE A 134 9.41 -6.59 -1.67
C PHE A 134 8.46 -7.26 -2.68
N ILE A 135 8.47 -8.59 -2.76
CA ILE A 135 7.61 -9.35 -3.67
C ILE A 135 6.13 -9.12 -3.34
N SER A 136 5.76 -9.09 -2.06
CA SER A 136 4.40 -8.79 -1.61
C SER A 136 3.95 -7.39 -2.04
N ILE A 137 4.78 -6.37 -1.83
CA ILE A 137 4.50 -4.98 -2.23
C ILE A 137 4.34 -4.90 -3.75
N LEU A 138 5.28 -5.48 -4.51
CA LEU A 138 5.27 -5.49 -5.97
C LEU A 138 4.01 -6.17 -6.51
N ALA A 139 3.71 -7.39 -6.05
CA ALA A 139 2.57 -8.17 -6.49
C ALA A 139 1.25 -7.43 -6.20
N THR A 140 1.10 -6.88 -5.00
CA THR A 140 -0.14 -6.19 -4.62
C THR A 140 -0.34 -4.86 -5.34
N PHE A 141 0.73 -4.13 -5.71
CA PHE A 141 0.63 -2.97 -6.60
C PHE A 141 0.12 -3.36 -7.99
N LEU A 142 0.67 -4.43 -8.58
CA LEU A 142 0.25 -4.92 -9.88
C LEU A 142 -1.19 -5.44 -9.87
N VAL A 143 -1.57 -6.20 -8.84
CA VAL A 143 -2.95 -6.68 -8.65
C VAL A 143 -3.93 -5.51 -8.56
N THR A 144 -3.63 -4.50 -7.74
CA THR A 144 -4.49 -3.32 -7.59
C THR A 144 -4.63 -2.56 -8.92
N ARG A 145 -3.53 -2.39 -9.66
CA ARG A 145 -3.54 -1.71 -10.97
C ARG A 145 -4.29 -2.51 -12.04
N GLY A 146 -4.19 -3.84 -12.00
CA GLY A 146 -4.92 -4.76 -12.85
C GLY A 146 -6.43 -4.65 -12.63
N ILE A 147 -6.86 -4.72 -11.36
CA ILE A 147 -8.27 -4.54 -10.98
C ILE A 147 -8.80 -3.18 -11.46
N MET A 148 -8.06 -2.09 -11.25
CA MET A 148 -8.47 -0.79 -11.77
C MET A 148 -8.56 -0.75 -13.30
N GLY A 149 -7.64 -1.43 -14.00
CA GLY A 149 -7.72 -1.56 -15.45
C GLY A 149 -9.00 -2.26 -15.92
N VAL A 150 -9.44 -3.30 -15.21
CA VAL A 150 -10.71 -3.99 -15.48
C VAL A 150 -11.91 -3.09 -15.19
N ILE A 151 -11.89 -2.39 -14.04
CA ILE A 151 -12.98 -1.48 -13.63
C ILE A 151 -13.15 -0.35 -14.66
N SER A 152 -12.06 0.33 -15.05
CA SER A 152 -12.11 1.42 -16.01
C SER A 152 -12.66 0.96 -17.37
N LYS A 153 -12.16 -0.16 -17.91
CA LYS A 153 -12.66 -0.72 -19.18
C LYS A 153 -14.14 -1.10 -19.10
N SER A 154 -14.58 -1.68 -17.98
CA SER A 154 -15.98 -2.06 -17.78
C SER A 154 -16.89 -0.84 -17.68
N SER A 155 -16.44 0.22 -16.99
CA SER A 155 -17.16 1.49 -16.89
C SER A 155 -17.29 2.19 -18.25
N GLU A 156 -16.25 2.16 -19.08
CA GLU A 156 -16.30 2.73 -20.44
C GLU A 156 -17.32 1.98 -21.31
N LYS A 157 -17.33 0.64 -21.26
CA LYS A 157 -18.29 -0.20 -21.99
C LYS A 157 -19.74 0.04 -21.57
N GLN A 158 -19.99 0.32 -20.29
CA GLN A 158 -21.33 0.66 -19.79
C GLN A 158 -21.80 2.05 -20.23
N LYS A 159 -20.87 3.02 -20.35
CA LYS A 159 -21.19 4.39 -20.80
C LYS A 159 -21.48 4.46 -22.30
N ASN A 160 -20.79 3.64 -23.09
CA ASN A 160 -20.94 3.55 -24.54
C ASN A 160 -21.41 2.13 -24.94
N PRO A 161 -22.68 1.79 -24.68
CA PRO A 161 -23.20 0.48 -25.07
C PRO A 161 -23.11 0.32 -26.59
N ALA A 162 -22.66 -0.84 -27.05
CA ALA A 162 -22.68 -1.16 -28.48
C ALA A 162 -24.11 -1.02 -29.01
N PRO A 163 -24.30 -0.53 -30.26
CA PRO A 163 -25.63 -0.50 -30.86
C PRO A 163 -26.23 -1.91 -30.81
N LYS A 164 -27.47 -2.02 -30.33
CA LYS A 164 -28.20 -3.29 -30.34
C LYS A 164 -28.44 -3.70 -31.80
N PRO A 165 -28.25 -4.99 -32.15
CA PRO A 165 -28.57 -5.49 -33.48
C PRO A 165 -30.06 -5.36 -33.81
#